data_AF-A0A377V1C6-F1
#
_entry.id   AF-A0A377V1C6-F1
#
_cell.length_a   1.000
_cell.length_b   1.000
_cell.length_c   1.000
_cell.angle_alpha   90.00
_cell.angle_beta   90.00
_cell.angle_gamma   90.00
#
_symmetry.space_group_name_H-M   'P 1'
#
loop_
_entity.id
_entity.type
_entity.pdbx_description
1 polymer ?
#
loop_
_entity_poly.entity_id
_entity_poly.type
_entity_poly.pdbx_seq_one_letter_code
_entity_poly.pdbx_strand_id
1 'polypeptide(L)' 'MRRYGIEKPYEKLKELTRGKRVDAEGMKQFIDSLALPEEEKVRLKAMTPANYIGRATTMVDELK' A
#
# COMPACT_ATOMS: atom_id res chain seq x y z
N MET A 1 -1.30 7.92 1.70
CA MET A 1 -1.56 8.60 2.99
C MET A 1 -0.57 9.73 3.27
N ARG A 2 0.71 9.47 3.60
CA ARG A 2 1.72 10.52 3.90
C ARG A 2 1.85 11.60 2.81
N ARG A 3 2.03 11.17 1.55
CA ARG A 3 2.13 12.07 0.37
C ARG A 3 0.94 13.03 0.23
N TYR A 4 -0.24 12.62 0.68
CA TYR A 4 -1.50 13.37 0.55
C TYR A 4 -1.94 14.02 1.87
N GLY A 5 -1.06 14.12 2.87
CA GLY A 5 -1.37 14.80 4.13
C GLY A 5 -2.41 14.12 5.01
N ILE A 6 -2.72 12.83 4.79
CA ILE A 6 -3.64 12.10 5.66
C ILE A 6 -3.03 11.99 7.05
N GLU A 7 -3.76 12.47 8.07
CA GLU A 7 -3.33 12.45 9.46
C GLU A 7 -3.06 11.03 9.97
N LYS A 8 -2.05 10.91 10.84
CA LYS A 8 -1.67 9.68 11.54
C LYS A 8 -1.67 8.44 10.62
N PRO A 9 -0.94 8.51 9.49
CA PRO A 9 -1.07 7.51 8.43
C PRO A 9 -0.50 6.14 8.83
N TYR A 10 0.44 6.11 9.78
CA TYR A 10 1.01 4.89 10.30
C TYR A 10 0.05 4.23 11.29
N GLU A 11 -0.55 5.02 12.17
CA GLU A 11 -1.47 4.59 13.23
C GLU A 11 -2.73 3.98 12.61
N LYS A 12 -3.32 4.62 11.59
CA LYS A 12 -4.46 4.07 10.85
C LYS A 12 -4.18 2.69 10.26
N LEU A 13 -2.99 2.50 9.67
CA LEU A 13 -2.60 1.20 9.11
C LEU A 13 -2.32 0.16 10.21
N LYS A 14 -1.72 0.61 11.32
CA LYS A 14 -1.42 -0.23 12.48
C LYS A 14 -2.70 -0.76 13.14
N GLU A 15 -3.74 0.03 13.25
CA GLU A 15 -5.05 -0.40 13.79
C GLU A 15 -5.72 -1.49 12.95
N LEU A 16 -5.51 -1.45 11.63
CA LEU A 16 -6.00 -2.47 10.71
C LEU A 16 -5.20 -3.78 10.82
N THR A 17 -3.88 -3.69 10.93
CA THR A 17 -2.97 -4.83 10.74
C THR A 17 -2.46 -5.46 12.03
N ARG A 18 -2.34 -4.70 13.13
CA ARG A 18 -1.70 -5.18 14.35
C ARG A 18 -2.58 -6.20 15.07
N GLY A 19 -2.06 -7.43 15.19
CA GLY A 19 -2.76 -8.53 15.87
C GLY A 19 -3.95 -9.08 15.08
N LYS A 20 -4.11 -8.70 13.81
CA LYS A 20 -5.20 -9.14 12.93
C LYS A 20 -4.62 -9.74 11.66
N ARG A 21 -5.27 -10.76 11.12
CA ARG A 21 -5.00 -11.22 9.75
C ARG A 21 -5.69 -10.26 8.79
N VAL A 22 -4.95 -9.82 7.78
CA VAL A 22 -5.46 -8.96 6.72
C VAL A 22 -5.21 -9.65 5.39
N ASP A 23 -6.27 -9.83 4.62
CA ASP A 23 -6.22 -10.39 3.28
C ASP A 23 -6.33 -9.29 2.22
N ALA A 24 -6.39 -9.69 0.95
CA ALA A 24 -6.48 -8.76 -0.16
C ALA A 24 -7.77 -7.93 -0.13
N GLU A 25 -8.88 -8.51 0.31
CA GLU A 25 -10.17 -7.82 0.36
C GLU A 25 -10.18 -6.76 1.48
N GLY A 26 -9.72 -7.12 2.68
CA GLY A 26 -9.60 -6.18 3.80
C GLY A 26 -8.67 -5.01 3.49
N MET A 27 -7.59 -5.25 2.74
CA MET A 27 -6.71 -4.16 2.29
C MET A 27 -7.39 -3.25 1.25
N LYS A 28 -8.15 -3.81 0.30
CA LYS A 28 -8.89 -3.02 -0.71
C LYS A 28 -9.95 -2.13 -0.06
N GLN A 29 -10.74 -2.69 0.86
CA GLN A 29 -11.74 -1.95 1.62
C GLN A 29 -11.10 -0.81 2.42
N PHE A 30 -9.94 -1.05 3.04
CA PHE A 30 -9.19 0.01 3.72
C PHE A 30 -8.77 1.12 2.77
N ILE A 31 -8.22 0.78 1.59
CA ILE A 31 -7.82 1.77 0.58
C ILE A 31 -9.03 2.60 0.10
N ASP A 32 -10.18 1.97 -0.12
CA ASP A 32 -11.39 2.65 -0.55
C ASP A 32 -11.90 3.67 0.48
N SER A 33 -11.69 3.39 1.77
CA SER A 33 -12.03 4.31 2.88
C SER A 33 -11.16 5.57 2.97
N LEU A 34 -10.02 5.62 2.26
CA LEU A 34 -9.08 6.75 2.35
C LEU A 34 -9.54 7.92 1.46
N ALA A 35 -9.34 9.15 1.96
CA ALA A 35 -9.49 10.37 1.17
C ALA A 35 -8.28 10.56 0.24
N LEU A 36 -8.22 9.76 -0.83
CA LEU A 36 -7.19 9.79 -1.87
C LEU A 36 -7.82 9.99 -3.25
N PRO A 37 -7.10 10.57 -4.22
CA PRO A 37 -7.52 10.58 -5.62
C PRO A 37 -7.77 9.15 -6.13
N GLU A 38 -8.74 8.99 -7.03
CA GLU A 38 -9.14 7.66 -7.53
C GLU A 38 -7.99 6.93 -8.22
N GLU A 39 -7.17 7.63 -9.01
CA GLU A 39 -5.99 7.07 -9.66
C GLU A 39 -5.03 6.41 -8.65
N GLU A 40 -4.82 7.04 -7.50
CA GLU A 40 -3.96 6.49 -6.46
C GLU A 40 -4.62 5.30 -5.74
N LYS A 41 -5.94 5.32 -5.57
CA LYS A 41 -6.67 4.15 -5.04
C LYS A 41 -6.52 2.96 -5.99
N VAL A 42 -6.70 3.17 -7.30
CA VAL A 42 -6.52 2.14 -8.33
C VAL A 42 -5.10 1.60 -8.30
N ARG A 43 -4.09 2.48 -8.28
CA ARG A 43 -2.68 2.10 -8.21
C ARG A 43 -2.37 1.25 -6.98
N LEU A 44 -2.86 1.66 -5.80
CA LEU A 44 -2.65 0.90 -4.56
C LEU A 44 -3.38 -0.45 -4.57
N LYS A 45 -4.59 -0.52 -5.13
CA LYS A 45 -5.38 -1.77 -5.24
C LYS A 45 -4.80 -2.77 -6.24
N ALA A 46 -3.97 -2.32 -7.19
CA ALA A 46 -3.26 -3.18 -8.13
C ALA A 46 -1.98 -3.81 -7.53
N MET A 47 -1.52 -3.32 -6.38
CA MET A 47 -0.34 -3.85 -5.70
C MET A 47 -0.66 -5.16 -4.98
N THR A 48 0.29 -6.08 -4.98
CA THR A 48 0.23 -7.38 -4.32
C THR A 48 1.56 -7.63 -3.60
N PRO A 49 1.62 -8.52 -2.61
CA PRO A 49 2.88 -8.87 -1.96
C PRO A 49 3.96 -9.34 -2.95
N ALA A 50 3.56 -10.01 -4.04
CA ALA A 50 4.48 -10.55 -5.04
C ALA A 50 5.06 -9.47 -5.97
N ASN A 51 4.29 -8.41 -6.30
CA ASN A 51 4.76 -7.35 -7.20
C ASN A 51 5.29 -6.11 -6.47
N TYR A 52 5.13 -6.03 -5.15
CA TYR A 52 5.63 -4.92 -4.34
C TYR A 52 7.11 -5.09 -3.97
N ILE A 53 7.96 -5.24 -4.98
CA ILE A 53 9.42 -5.49 -4.85
C ILE A 53 10.28 -4.24 -5.08
N GLY A 54 9.68 -3.10 -5.37
CA GLY A 54 10.42 -1.85 -5.62
C GLY A 54 11.34 -1.94 -6.84
N ARG A 55 12.60 -1.47 -6.70
CA ARG A 55 13.61 -1.53 -7.77
C ARG A 55 14.43 -2.82 -7.78
N ALA A 56 13.98 -3.89 -7.12
CA ALA A 56 14.79 -5.10 -6.90
C ALA A 56 15.41 -5.68 -8.19
N THR A 57 14.62 -5.85 -9.25
CA THR A 57 15.10 -6.38 -10.53
C THR A 57 16.09 -5.44 -11.20
N THR A 58 15.76 -4.14 -11.26
CA THR A 58 16.63 -3.12 -11.83
C THR A 58 17.99 -3.05 -11.14
N MET A 59 18.04 -3.21 -9.81
CA MET A 59 19.29 -3.21 -9.06
C MET A 59 20.19 -4.40 -9.42
N VAL A 60 19.61 -5.56 -9.77
CA VAL A 60 20.37 -6.73 -10.25
C VAL A 60 20.88 -6.47 -11.67
N ASP A 61 20.05 -5.90 -12.55
CA ASP A 61 20.42 -5.58 -13.94
C ASP A 61 21.55 -4.52 -14.02
N GLU A 62 21.64 -3.63 -13.02
CA GLU A 62 22.65 -2.57 -12.90
C GLU A 62 24.02 -3.08 -12.37
N LEU A 63 24.12 -4.31 -11.85
CA LEU A 63 25.33 -4.89 -11.22
C LEU A 63 26.41 -5.34 -12.23
N LYS A 64 26.53 -4.68 -13.38
CA LYS A 64 27.51 -5.04 -14.43
C LYS A 64 28.94 -5.13 -13.93
#